data_AF-A0A6F8T307-F1
#
_entry.id   AF-A0A6F8T307-F1
#
_cell.length_a   1.000
_cell.length_b   1.000
_cell.length_c   1.000
_cell.angle_alpha   90.00
_cell.angle_beta   90.00
_cell.angle_gamma   90.00
#
_symmetry.space_group_name_H-M   'P 1'
#
loop_
_entity.id
_entity.type
_entity.pdbx_description
1 polymer ?
#
loop_
_entity_poly.entity_id
_entity_poly.type
_entity_poly.pdbx_seq_one_letter_code
_entity_poly.pdbx_strand_id
1 'polypeptide(L)'
;MCNPSQAISSYTQNTADKVLSLSISNYPGGVAIWGALPAVFDTKNQEFDRGVHVHARKNDRSQKSIDATYSKVEVEWQGHVFEIDESAAVHFTMASIFDITISSLTCNYCHSSIISTGIKAVIPGFIHVCQVCGMINETNYSCVINPVIALKNKIGDPIIKRKAFLPKRSIILTPDKYPGGIQLWGSNPSILWTSKRLEESAIHVHAYNACHKRIVDNTYSQVIVNGEYLNIEMIRVLQIQKAVPNLTKDITTVYCPVCDSAQFDTEMHAVIAHTTRVCQKCSRSFEHPKAISNPALHLLKTIQENGIPHE
;
A
#
# COMPACT_ATOMS: atom_id res chain seq x y z
N MET A 1 -20.39 16.55 25.74
CA MET A 1 -19.23 16.91 26.58
C MET A 1 -18.33 15.68 26.69
N CYS A 2 -17.19 15.64 26.01
CA CYS A 2 -16.21 14.56 26.18
C CYS A 2 -15.58 14.73 27.57
N ASN A 3 -15.59 13.68 28.40
CA ASN A 3 -14.93 13.71 29.70
C ASN A 3 -13.40 13.64 29.47
N PRO A 4 -12.59 14.63 29.91
CA PRO A 4 -11.17 14.70 29.56
C PRO A 4 -10.31 13.55 30.11
N SER A 5 -10.86 12.72 31.00
CA SER A 5 -10.11 11.73 31.78
C SER A 5 -10.04 10.31 31.17
N GLN A 6 -10.51 10.10 29.93
CA GLN A 6 -10.43 8.78 29.26
C GLN A 6 -9.77 8.80 27.87
N ALA A 7 -8.99 9.83 27.55
CA ALA A 7 -8.10 9.82 26.39
C ALA A 7 -6.72 9.23 26.76
N ILE A 8 -6.67 7.94 27.12
CA ILE A 8 -5.41 7.18 27.15
C ILE A 8 -5.59 5.90 26.35
N SER A 9 -5.02 5.91 25.14
CA SER A 9 -4.51 4.77 24.37
C SER A 9 -3.80 5.39 23.15
N SER A 10 -2.48 5.66 23.23
CA SER A 10 -1.42 4.89 22.53
C SER A 10 -1.75 4.66 21.04
N TYR A 11 -0.97 5.09 20.05
CA TYR A 11 0.49 5.06 19.93
C TYR A 11 0.94 6.13 18.91
N THR A 12 1.90 6.96 19.30
CA THR A 12 2.97 7.44 18.41
C THR A 12 4.25 6.93 19.05
N GLN A 13 4.57 5.66 18.79
CA GLN A 13 5.91 5.16 19.11
C GLN A 13 6.77 5.49 17.92
N ASN A 14 7.69 6.43 18.09
CA ASN A 14 8.77 6.69 17.16
C ASN A 14 9.40 5.33 16.80
N THR A 15 9.16 4.83 15.59
CA THR A 15 9.49 3.46 15.18
C THR A 15 10.98 3.26 14.95
N ALA A 16 11.78 4.34 15.06
CA ALA A 16 13.17 4.45 14.64
C ALA A 16 14.06 3.25 15.00
N ASP A 17 13.84 2.57 16.12
CA ASP A 17 14.69 1.44 16.56
C ASP A 17 13.92 0.16 16.95
N LYS A 18 12.62 0.07 16.62
CA LYS A 18 11.82 -1.07 17.07
C LYS A 18 11.99 -2.27 16.12
N VAL A 19 12.80 -3.24 16.54
CA VAL A 19 12.97 -4.53 15.84
C VAL A 19 12.01 -5.58 16.44
N LEU A 20 11.33 -6.33 15.59
CA LEU A 20 10.55 -7.51 15.99
C LEU A 20 11.20 -8.79 15.49
N SER A 21 11.60 -9.68 16.40
CA SER A 21 11.93 -11.06 16.03
C SER A 21 10.68 -11.94 16.11
N LEU A 22 10.35 -12.59 15.00
CA LEU A 22 9.09 -13.30 14.78
C LEU A 22 9.35 -14.70 14.21
N SER A 23 9.11 -15.73 15.02
CA SER A 23 9.05 -17.10 14.52
C SER A 23 7.63 -17.44 14.08
N ILE A 24 7.44 -17.77 12.79
CA ILE A 24 6.11 -18.00 12.19
C ILE A 24 5.37 -19.14 12.92
N SER A 25 6.10 -20.16 13.36
CA SER A 25 5.56 -21.33 14.08
C SER A 25 4.87 -20.97 15.40
N ASN A 26 5.24 -19.85 16.03
CA ASN A 26 4.63 -19.38 17.27
C ASN A 26 3.25 -18.74 17.08
N TYR A 27 2.82 -18.53 15.83
CA TYR A 27 1.56 -17.85 15.48
C TYR A 27 0.72 -18.67 14.50
N PRO A 28 0.22 -19.86 14.89
CA PRO A 28 -0.53 -20.73 14.00
C PRO A 28 -1.91 -20.16 13.59
N GLY A 29 -2.40 -19.12 14.27
CA GLY A 29 -3.57 -18.34 13.85
C GLY A 29 -3.34 -17.47 12.61
N GLY A 30 -2.08 -17.27 12.25
CA GLY A 30 -1.65 -16.53 11.07
C GLY A 30 -0.78 -15.33 11.42
N VAL A 31 0.20 -15.10 10.54
CA VAL A 31 1.04 -13.92 10.47
C VAL A 31 0.71 -13.21 9.17
N ALA A 32 0.62 -11.88 9.23
CA ALA A 32 0.51 -11.03 8.08
C ALA A 32 1.50 -9.86 8.17
N ILE A 33 2.21 -9.58 7.07
CA ILE A 33 3.26 -8.54 7.01
C ILE A 33 3.01 -7.65 5.80
N TRP A 34 3.13 -6.34 5.97
CA TRP A 34 3.01 -5.33 4.90
C TRP A 34 4.09 -4.26 5.03
N GLY A 35 4.43 -3.60 3.91
CA GLY A 35 5.02 -2.27 3.97
C GLY A 35 3.96 -1.26 4.40
N ALA A 36 4.21 -0.51 5.47
CA ALA A 36 3.32 0.56 5.86
C ALA A 36 3.35 1.66 4.80
N LEU A 37 2.18 2.13 4.36
CA LEU A 37 2.04 3.24 3.42
C LEU A 37 1.11 4.31 4.01
N PRO A 38 1.33 5.59 3.70
CA PRO A 38 0.46 6.65 4.16
C PRO A 38 -0.96 6.48 3.59
N ALA A 39 -1.94 7.03 4.30
CA ALA A 39 -3.30 7.09 3.81
C ALA A 39 -3.35 7.90 2.51
N VAL A 40 -4.13 7.42 1.53
CA VAL A 40 -4.31 8.15 0.26
C VAL A 40 -5.14 9.42 0.47
N PHE A 41 -6.02 9.39 1.48
CA PHE A 41 -6.90 10.45 1.94
C PHE A 41 -6.85 10.47 3.47
N ASP A 42 -6.51 11.61 4.05
CA ASP A 42 -6.37 11.80 5.48
C ASP A 42 -6.90 13.18 5.87
N THR A 43 -8.01 13.22 6.62
CA THR A 43 -8.52 14.45 7.25
C THR A 43 -8.24 14.51 8.75
N LYS A 44 -7.64 13.45 9.32
CA LYS A 44 -7.20 13.41 10.71
C LYS A 44 -5.88 14.16 10.90
N ASN A 45 -5.07 14.29 9.84
CA ASN A 45 -3.74 14.89 9.82
C ASN A 45 -2.81 14.30 10.90
N GLN A 46 -2.89 12.98 11.11
CA GLN A 46 -2.03 12.29 12.07
C GLN A 46 -0.71 11.90 11.41
N GLU A 47 0.37 11.89 12.19
CA GLU A 47 1.64 11.33 11.73
C GLU A 47 1.48 9.87 11.31
N PHE A 48 2.17 9.51 10.24
CA PHE A 48 2.13 8.18 9.66
C PHE A 48 3.26 7.31 10.24
N ASP A 49 2.89 6.19 10.86
CA ASP A 49 3.85 5.20 11.37
C ASP A 49 4.53 4.47 10.20
N ARG A 50 5.75 4.87 9.89
CA ARG A 50 6.60 4.23 8.86
C ARG A 50 7.19 2.92 9.35
N GLY A 51 7.34 1.97 8.42
CA GLY A 51 8.01 0.69 8.69
C GLY A 51 7.32 -0.53 8.09
N VAL A 52 7.54 -1.66 8.75
CA VAL A 52 6.96 -2.96 8.48
C VAL A 52 5.79 -3.19 9.44
N HIS A 53 4.58 -3.24 8.90
CA HIS A 53 3.37 -3.46 9.68
C HIS A 53 3.09 -4.96 9.83
N VAL A 54 2.88 -5.41 11.06
CA VAL A 54 2.73 -6.83 11.39
C VAL A 54 1.43 -7.08 12.13
N HIS A 55 0.65 -8.04 11.62
CA HIS A 55 -0.37 -8.72 12.39
C HIS A 55 0.06 -10.14 12.71
N ALA A 56 -0.09 -10.58 13.96
CA ALA A 56 0.11 -11.98 14.32
C ALA A 56 -0.97 -12.47 15.28
N ARG A 57 -1.38 -13.73 15.15
CA ARG A 57 -2.40 -14.37 15.99
C ARG A 57 -1.91 -15.72 16.51
N LYS A 58 -2.07 -15.96 17.82
CA LYS A 58 -1.79 -17.27 18.41
C LYS A 58 -2.80 -18.33 17.99
N ASN A 59 -4.07 -17.98 17.77
CA ASN A 59 -5.11 -18.91 17.34
C ASN A 59 -5.94 -18.33 16.18
N ASP A 60 -6.56 -19.19 15.36
CA ASP A 60 -7.42 -18.71 14.28
C ASP A 60 -8.58 -17.88 14.85
N ARG A 61 -8.87 -16.76 14.19
CA ARG A 61 -9.90 -15.78 14.60
C ARG A 61 -9.77 -15.20 16.02
N SER A 62 -8.69 -15.45 16.75
CA SER A 62 -8.43 -14.79 18.05
C SER A 62 -8.14 -13.31 17.85
N GLN A 63 -8.12 -12.53 18.93
CA GLN A 63 -7.55 -11.17 18.90
C GLN A 63 -6.09 -11.19 18.44
N LYS A 64 -5.63 -10.04 17.92
CA LYS A 64 -4.27 -9.90 17.40
C LYS A 64 -3.34 -9.87 18.62
N SER A 65 -2.35 -10.77 18.66
CA SER A 65 -1.29 -10.70 19.67
C SER A 65 -0.23 -9.67 19.29
N ILE A 66 -0.08 -9.41 17.99
CA ILE A 66 0.75 -8.33 17.44
C ILE A 66 -0.12 -7.55 16.46
N ASP A 67 -0.15 -6.24 16.63
CA ASP A 67 -0.79 -5.25 15.77
C ASP A 67 0.00 -3.94 15.86
N ALA A 68 1.14 -3.89 15.17
CA ALA A 68 2.09 -2.78 15.31
C ALA A 68 2.99 -2.66 14.08
N THR A 69 3.56 -1.46 13.93
CA THR A 69 4.60 -1.15 12.94
C THR A 69 5.97 -1.13 13.58
N TYR A 70 6.97 -1.64 12.87
CA TYR A 70 8.35 -1.83 13.30
C TYR A 70 9.31 -1.28 12.25
N SER A 71 10.48 -0.76 12.61
CA SER A 71 11.48 -0.36 11.60
C SER A 71 12.00 -1.58 10.83
N LYS A 72 12.05 -2.72 11.53
CA LYS A 72 12.54 -4.00 11.01
C LYS A 72 11.84 -5.19 11.65
N VAL A 73 11.65 -6.26 10.87
CA VAL A 73 11.15 -7.55 11.31
C VAL A 73 12.13 -8.64 10.90
N GLU A 74 12.56 -9.46 11.86
CA GLU A 74 13.35 -10.66 11.65
C GLU A 74 12.41 -11.86 11.65
N VAL A 75 12.21 -12.48 10.50
CA VAL A 75 11.32 -13.63 10.35
C VAL A 75 12.15 -14.91 10.44
N GLU A 76 11.91 -15.70 11.48
CA GLU A 76 12.54 -17.01 11.66
C GLU A 76 11.67 -18.12 11.03
N TRP A 77 12.29 -18.95 10.19
CA TRP A 77 11.70 -20.13 9.60
C TRP A 77 12.72 -21.26 9.43
N GLN A 78 12.47 -22.41 10.06
CA GLN A 78 13.32 -23.61 9.98
C GLN A 78 14.81 -23.32 10.26
N GLY A 79 15.10 -22.51 11.29
CA GLY A 79 16.46 -22.15 11.69
C GLY A 79 17.15 -21.10 10.80
N HIS A 80 16.45 -20.55 9.80
CA HIS A 80 16.93 -19.41 9.03
C HIS A 80 16.23 -18.13 9.50
N VAL A 81 16.99 -17.03 9.59
CA VAL A 81 16.47 -15.69 9.90
C VAL A 81 16.51 -14.84 8.64
N PHE A 82 15.37 -14.25 8.30
CA PHE A 82 15.22 -13.33 7.18
C PHE A 82 14.89 -11.94 7.68
N GLU A 83 15.60 -10.94 7.20
CA GLU A 83 15.36 -9.55 7.55
C GLU A 83 14.40 -8.90 6.55
N ILE A 84 13.37 -8.24 7.08
CA ILE A 84 12.50 -7.33 6.33
C ILE A 84 12.56 -5.97 7.01
N ASP A 85 13.17 -4.99 6.35
CA ASP A 85 13.14 -3.60 6.77
C ASP A 85 12.03 -2.82 6.06
N GLU A 86 11.85 -1.55 6.42
CA GLU A 86 10.89 -0.67 5.76
C GLU A 86 11.10 -0.62 4.24
N SER A 87 12.35 -0.50 3.79
CA SER A 87 12.67 -0.37 2.37
C SER A 87 12.21 -1.59 1.59
N ALA A 88 12.56 -2.80 2.04
CA ALA A 88 12.13 -4.05 1.44
C ALA A 88 10.61 -4.19 1.44
N ALA A 89 9.96 -3.88 2.57
CA ALA A 89 8.53 -4.06 2.71
C ALA A 89 7.73 -3.10 1.82
N VAL A 90 8.05 -1.80 1.86
CA VAL A 90 7.35 -0.76 1.09
C VAL A 90 7.53 -0.98 -0.40
N HIS A 91 8.75 -1.20 -0.87
CA HIS A 91 9.01 -1.37 -2.31
C HIS A 91 8.46 -2.70 -2.86
N PHE A 92 8.38 -3.75 -2.03
CA PHE A 92 7.65 -4.97 -2.41
C PHE A 92 6.17 -4.66 -2.60
N THR A 93 5.56 -3.97 -1.65
CA THR A 93 4.14 -3.57 -1.73
C THR A 93 3.89 -2.75 -3.00
N MET A 94 4.74 -1.77 -3.31
CA MET A 94 4.64 -0.96 -4.53
C MET A 94 4.68 -1.82 -5.81
N ALA A 95 5.65 -2.72 -5.92
CA ALA A 95 5.79 -3.61 -7.07
C ALA A 95 4.59 -4.57 -7.23
N SER A 96 4.06 -5.08 -6.12
CA SER A 96 2.99 -6.09 -6.11
C SER A 96 1.65 -5.58 -6.64
N ILE A 97 1.43 -4.28 -6.67
CA ILE A 97 0.18 -3.67 -7.17
C ILE A 97 0.10 -3.67 -8.69
N PHE A 98 1.23 -3.48 -9.38
CA PHE A 98 1.28 -3.32 -10.82
C PHE A 98 1.49 -4.62 -11.59
N ASP A 99 1.35 -5.78 -10.93
CA ASP A 99 1.57 -7.11 -11.50
C ASP A 99 2.95 -7.25 -12.20
N ILE A 100 3.96 -6.57 -11.65
CA ILE A 100 5.34 -6.61 -12.14
C ILE A 100 6.04 -7.87 -11.61
N THR A 101 6.88 -8.50 -12.44
CA THR A 101 7.76 -9.59 -12.01
C THR A 101 8.75 -9.10 -10.94
N ILE A 102 8.69 -9.71 -9.75
CA ILE A 102 9.59 -9.42 -8.62
C ILE A 102 10.52 -10.62 -8.41
N SER A 103 11.82 -10.37 -8.33
CA SER A 103 12.84 -11.40 -8.10
C SER A 103 13.77 -11.06 -6.94
N SER A 104 14.41 -12.05 -6.34
CA SER A 104 15.55 -11.83 -5.44
C SER A 104 16.84 -11.92 -6.24
N LEU A 105 17.79 -11.02 -5.96
CA LEU A 105 19.12 -11.05 -6.56
C LEU A 105 20.16 -10.71 -5.50
N THR A 106 21.26 -11.45 -5.52
CA THR A 106 22.43 -11.19 -4.69
C THR A 106 23.53 -10.62 -5.56
N CYS A 107 24.27 -9.63 -5.06
CA CYS A 107 25.37 -9.03 -5.80
C CYS A 107 26.48 -10.06 -6.07
N ASN A 108 26.91 -10.18 -7.32
CA ASN A 108 28.00 -11.08 -7.73
C ASN A 108 29.37 -10.66 -7.17
N TYR A 109 29.50 -9.45 -6.62
CA TYR A 109 30.76 -8.86 -6.17
C TYR A 109 30.89 -8.79 -4.65
N CYS A 110 29.86 -8.30 -3.95
CA CYS A 110 29.90 -8.14 -2.48
C CYS A 110 28.93 -9.06 -1.73
N HIS A 111 28.17 -9.89 -2.46
CA HIS A 111 27.20 -10.84 -1.90
C HIS A 111 26.06 -10.25 -1.06
N SER A 112 25.91 -8.92 -1.04
CA SER A 112 24.75 -8.27 -0.43
C SER A 112 23.50 -8.48 -1.28
N SER A 113 22.34 -8.62 -0.64
CA SER A 113 21.05 -8.63 -1.35
C SER A 113 20.80 -7.29 -2.03
N ILE A 114 20.35 -7.33 -3.27
CA ILE A 114 20.00 -6.14 -4.04
C ILE A 114 18.51 -5.83 -3.80
N ILE A 115 18.18 -4.55 -3.83
CA ILE A 115 16.81 -4.06 -3.75
C ILE A 115 16.62 -2.93 -4.77
N SER A 116 15.50 -2.96 -5.48
CA SER A 116 15.01 -1.87 -6.30
C SER A 116 14.19 -0.91 -5.44
N THR A 117 14.59 0.36 -5.41
CA THR A 117 13.95 1.41 -4.58
C THR A 117 13.44 2.57 -5.43
N GLY A 118 12.51 3.36 -4.86
CA GLY A 118 11.88 4.50 -5.52
C GLY A 118 11.23 4.10 -6.85
N ILE A 119 11.52 4.86 -7.91
CA ILE A 119 10.99 4.57 -9.24
C ILE A 119 11.40 3.19 -9.78
N LYS A 120 12.58 2.68 -9.40
CA LYS A 120 13.05 1.36 -9.85
C LYS A 120 12.27 0.21 -9.21
N ALA A 121 11.53 0.46 -8.13
CA ALA A 121 10.64 -0.54 -7.53
C ALA A 121 9.37 -0.76 -8.35
N VAL A 122 9.03 0.16 -9.27
CA VAL A 122 7.80 0.11 -10.06
C VAL A 122 8.04 0.15 -11.56
N ILE A 123 9.30 0.24 -12.00
CA ILE A 123 9.68 0.11 -13.41
C ILE A 123 10.67 -1.05 -13.52
N PRO A 124 10.26 -2.19 -14.13
CA PRO A 124 11.14 -3.34 -14.26
C PRO A 124 12.25 -3.08 -15.28
N GLY A 125 13.39 -3.73 -15.07
CA GLY A 125 14.54 -3.65 -15.94
C GLY A 125 15.41 -4.90 -15.90
N PHE A 126 16.44 -4.90 -16.74
CA PHE A 126 17.44 -5.98 -16.82
C PHE A 126 18.71 -5.67 -16.01
N ILE A 127 18.94 -4.40 -15.67
CA ILE A 127 20.18 -3.90 -15.06
C ILE A 127 19.88 -3.40 -13.64
N HIS A 128 20.60 -3.95 -12.67
CA HIS A 128 20.39 -3.73 -11.24
C HIS A 128 21.69 -3.33 -10.56
N VAL A 129 21.75 -2.10 -10.05
CA VAL A 129 22.94 -1.57 -9.35
C VAL A 129 22.90 -2.00 -7.89
N CYS A 130 23.97 -2.60 -7.39
CA CYS A 130 24.09 -2.95 -5.98
C CYS A 130 24.18 -1.68 -5.13
N GLN A 131 23.31 -1.55 -4.13
CA GLN A 131 23.28 -0.38 -3.24
C GLN A 131 24.45 -0.33 -2.26
N VAL A 132 25.17 -1.45 -2.07
CA VAL A 132 26.30 -1.55 -1.15
C VAL A 132 27.62 -1.24 -1.85
N CYS A 133 27.94 -1.89 -2.97
CA CYS A 133 29.22 -1.73 -3.66
C CYS A 133 29.15 -0.98 -5.00
N GLY A 134 27.96 -0.58 -5.47
CA GLY A 134 27.78 0.15 -6.73
C GLY A 134 27.93 -0.68 -8.01
N MET A 135 28.30 -1.96 -7.91
CA MET A 135 28.49 -2.82 -9.09
C MET A 135 27.17 -3.17 -9.77
N ILE A 136 27.22 -3.27 -11.09
CA ILE A 136 26.09 -3.65 -11.95
C ILE A 136 25.91 -5.17 -11.92
N ASN A 137 24.66 -5.60 -11.83
CA ASN A 137 24.22 -6.99 -11.92
C ASN A 137 23.08 -7.06 -12.93
N GLU A 138 22.97 -8.17 -13.65
CA GLU A 138 22.00 -8.32 -14.73
C GLU A 138 21.09 -9.53 -14.51
N THR A 139 19.85 -9.42 -14.98
CA THR A 139 18.89 -10.53 -15.06
C THR A 139 18.60 -10.86 -16.52
N ASN A 140 18.29 -12.12 -16.82
CA ASN A 140 17.93 -12.57 -18.17
C ASN A 140 16.48 -12.24 -18.57
N TYR A 141 15.71 -11.60 -17.68
CA TYR A 141 14.36 -11.10 -17.92
C TYR A 141 14.15 -9.77 -17.19
N SER A 142 13.19 -8.98 -17.67
CA SER A 142 12.83 -7.71 -17.06
C SER A 142 12.08 -7.95 -15.74
N CYS A 143 12.61 -7.39 -14.64
CA CYS A 143 12.01 -7.52 -13.31
C CYS A 143 12.39 -6.35 -12.40
N VAL A 144 11.78 -6.32 -11.22
CA VAL A 144 12.24 -5.53 -10.09
C VAL A 144 12.85 -6.45 -9.05
N ILE A 145 13.88 -5.98 -8.34
CA ILE A 145 14.57 -6.80 -7.33
C ILE A 145 14.05 -6.47 -5.94
N ASN A 146 13.71 -7.48 -5.16
CA ASN A 146 13.40 -7.31 -3.74
C ASN A 146 13.81 -8.57 -2.94
N PRO A 147 14.54 -8.42 -1.81
CA PRO A 147 15.02 -9.55 -1.00
C PRO A 147 13.89 -10.38 -0.38
N VAL A 148 12.70 -9.81 -0.20
CA VAL A 148 11.51 -10.51 0.32
C VAL A 148 11.19 -11.78 -0.47
N ILE A 149 11.51 -11.82 -1.77
CA ILE A 149 11.30 -13.01 -2.61
C ILE A 149 12.10 -14.22 -2.11
N ALA A 150 13.30 -14.01 -1.56
CA ALA A 150 14.10 -15.11 -1.01
C ALA A 150 13.40 -15.75 0.21
N LEU A 151 12.83 -14.94 1.11
CA LEU A 151 12.00 -15.42 2.22
C LEU A 151 10.79 -16.19 1.70
N LYS A 152 10.01 -15.59 0.79
CA LYS A 152 8.80 -16.17 0.20
C LYS A 152 9.06 -17.55 -0.41
N ASN A 153 10.15 -17.68 -1.17
CA ASN A 153 10.58 -18.96 -1.73
C ASN A 153 10.95 -19.98 -0.65
N LYS A 154 11.68 -19.57 0.40
CA LYS A 154 12.10 -20.47 1.48
C LYS A 154 10.93 -21.02 2.30
N ILE A 155 9.90 -20.21 2.53
CA ILE A 155 8.71 -20.63 3.28
C ILE A 155 7.70 -21.42 2.40
N GLY A 156 8.00 -21.62 1.11
CA GLY A 156 7.12 -22.33 0.18
C GLY A 156 5.91 -21.51 -0.28
N ASP A 157 6.05 -20.18 -0.33
CA ASP A 157 4.98 -19.25 -0.69
C ASP A 157 5.43 -18.19 -1.73
N PRO A 158 5.70 -18.61 -2.97
CA PRO A 158 6.18 -17.72 -4.03
C PRO A 158 5.10 -16.76 -4.55
N ILE A 159 3.84 -16.89 -4.12
CA ILE A 159 2.71 -16.13 -4.66
C ILE A 159 2.82 -14.66 -4.22
N ILE A 160 2.91 -13.76 -5.20
CA ILE A 160 2.94 -12.29 -4.98
C ILE A 160 1.53 -11.76 -4.73
N LYS A 161 0.60 -12.06 -5.63
CA LYS A 161 -0.79 -11.61 -5.56
C LYS A 161 -1.69 -12.80 -5.23
N ARG A 162 -2.07 -12.89 -3.95
CA ARG A 162 -2.98 -13.94 -3.50
C ARG A 162 -4.40 -13.67 -3.93
N LYS A 163 -5.19 -14.73 -3.99
CA LYS A 163 -6.64 -14.61 -4.01
C LYS A 163 -7.10 -13.92 -2.72
N ALA A 164 -7.76 -12.79 -2.87
CA ALA A 164 -8.46 -12.09 -1.81
C ALA A 164 -9.95 -12.08 -2.12
N PHE A 165 -10.78 -11.73 -1.14
CA PHE A 165 -12.21 -11.55 -1.36
C PHE A 165 -12.65 -10.11 -1.04
N LEU A 166 -13.69 -9.66 -1.74
CA LEU A 166 -14.38 -8.41 -1.45
C LEU A 166 -15.31 -8.63 -0.24
N PRO A 167 -15.12 -7.94 0.89
CA PRO A 167 -16.06 -8.06 2.01
C PRO A 167 -17.42 -7.47 1.65
N LYS A 168 -18.53 -8.12 2.03
CA LYS A 168 -19.90 -7.60 1.81
C LYS A 168 -20.26 -6.52 2.84
N ARG A 169 -19.52 -5.41 2.83
CA ARG A 169 -19.67 -4.29 3.76
C ARG A 169 -19.60 -2.97 3.00
N SER A 170 -20.50 -2.06 3.34
CA SER A 170 -20.55 -0.69 2.83
C SER A 170 -20.42 0.32 3.97
N ILE A 171 -19.92 1.51 3.66
CA ILE A 171 -19.84 2.63 4.60
C ILE A 171 -20.05 3.95 3.88
N ILE A 172 -20.82 4.82 4.51
CA ILE A 172 -20.97 6.23 4.14
C ILE A 172 -20.18 7.04 5.16
N LEU A 173 -19.27 7.88 4.67
CA LEU A 173 -18.36 8.71 5.40
C LEU A 173 -18.71 10.18 5.15
N THR A 174 -19.18 10.86 6.20
CA THR A 174 -19.47 12.29 6.21
C THR A 174 -18.81 12.94 7.42
N PRO A 175 -18.40 14.23 7.33
CA PRO A 175 -17.85 14.98 8.46
C PRO A 175 -18.76 14.94 9.69
N ASP A 176 -20.08 15.06 9.52
CA ASP A 176 -21.04 15.05 10.64
C ASP A 176 -21.00 13.74 11.44
N LYS A 177 -20.81 12.61 10.75
CA LYS A 177 -20.76 11.27 11.38
C LYS A 177 -19.38 10.97 11.97
N TYR A 178 -18.33 11.51 11.37
CA TYR A 178 -16.94 11.27 11.78
C TYR A 178 -16.16 12.59 11.93
N PRO A 179 -16.56 13.45 12.88
CA PRO A 179 -16.00 14.79 13.01
C PRO A 179 -14.55 14.77 13.51
N GLY A 180 -14.05 13.63 14.00
CA GLY A 180 -12.65 13.49 14.40
C GLY A 180 -11.69 13.24 13.24
N GLY A 181 -12.19 13.05 12.02
CA GLY A 181 -11.40 12.76 10.82
C GLY A 181 -11.65 11.37 10.23
N ILE A 182 -11.11 11.17 9.03
CA ILE A 182 -11.19 9.95 8.21
C ILE A 182 -9.81 9.68 7.61
N GLN A 183 -9.40 8.42 7.56
CA GLN A 183 -8.21 7.98 6.83
C GLN A 183 -8.56 6.77 5.96
N LEU A 184 -8.07 6.76 4.72
CA LEU A 184 -8.37 5.72 3.73
C LEU A 184 -7.09 5.15 3.11
N TRP A 185 -7.08 3.83 2.93
CA TRP A 185 -6.02 3.10 2.22
C TRP A 185 -6.63 2.15 1.20
N GLY A 186 -5.95 1.98 0.06
CA GLY A 186 -6.17 0.81 -0.77
C GLY A 186 -5.57 -0.43 -0.09
N SER A 187 -6.36 -1.48 0.09
CA SER A 187 -5.83 -2.75 0.61
C SER A 187 -4.82 -3.32 -0.38
N ASN A 188 -3.59 -3.55 0.09
CA ASN A 188 -2.51 -4.14 -0.69
C ASN A 188 -2.29 -5.59 -0.26
N PRO A 189 -1.82 -6.46 -1.18
CA PRO A 189 -1.41 -7.81 -0.83
C PRO A 189 -0.37 -7.80 0.28
N SER A 190 -0.50 -8.71 1.23
CA SER A 190 0.55 -8.96 2.21
C SER A 190 1.81 -9.52 1.57
N ILE A 191 2.96 -9.15 2.13
CA ILE A 191 4.25 -9.81 1.85
C ILE A 191 4.16 -11.28 2.27
N LEU A 192 3.68 -11.49 3.49
CA LEU A 192 3.47 -12.79 4.12
C LEU A 192 2.03 -12.86 4.59
N TRP A 193 1.35 -13.98 4.33
CA TRP A 193 0.07 -14.31 4.94
C TRP A 193 -0.01 -15.81 5.15
N THR A 194 0.06 -16.24 6.41
CA THR A 194 0.09 -17.67 6.76
C THR A 194 -1.26 -18.19 7.25
N SER A 195 -2.27 -17.33 7.35
CA SER A 195 -3.62 -17.76 7.75
C SER A 195 -4.29 -18.54 6.62
N LYS A 196 -5.07 -19.57 6.96
CA LYS A 196 -5.84 -20.37 5.99
C LYS A 196 -6.99 -19.59 5.34
N ARG A 197 -7.46 -18.53 6.01
CA ARG A 197 -8.54 -17.67 5.50
C ARG A 197 -8.00 -16.77 4.39
N LEU A 198 -8.85 -16.38 3.46
CA LEU A 198 -8.47 -15.40 2.43
C LEU A 198 -8.28 -14.00 3.05
N GLU A 199 -7.39 -13.23 2.44
CA GLU A 199 -7.26 -11.80 2.72
C GLU A 199 -8.52 -11.05 2.30
N GLU A 200 -8.90 -10.04 3.07
CA GLU A 200 -9.88 -9.05 2.62
C GLU A 200 -9.16 -8.00 1.78
N SER A 201 -9.72 -7.65 0.62
CA SER A 201 -9.12 -6.68 -0.28
C SER A 201 -10.18 -5.69 -0.75
N ALA A 202 -10.10 -4.43 -0.30
CA ALA A 202 -10.91 -3.33 -0.81
C ALA A 202 -10.31 -1.99 -0.36
N ILE A 203 -11.12 -1.10 0.23
CA ILE A 203 -10.65 0.13 0.87
C ILE A 203 -10.67 -0.08 2.38
N HIS A 204 -9.52 0.09 3.03
CA HIS A 204 -9.40 0.09 4.48
C HIS A 204 -9.69 1.50 5.01
N VAL A 205 -10.51 1.58 6.06
CA VAL A 205 -11.07 2.82 6.58
C VAL A 205 -10.80 2.91 8.07
N HIS A 206 -10.18 4.02 8.47
CA HIS A 206 -10.26 4.52 9.84
C HIS A 206 -11.18 5.74 9.88
N ALA A 207 -12.08 5.79 10.86
CA ALA A 207 -12.91 6.98 11.10
C ALA A 207 -13.03 7.25 12.60
N TYR A 208 -13.07 8.54 12.93
CA TYR A 208 -12.88 9.03 14.29
C TYR A 208 -14.09 9.85 14.75
N ASN A 209 -14.48 9.70 16.02
CA ASN A 209 -15.54 10.49 16.62
C ASN A 209 -15.04 11.88 17.05
N ALA A 210 -15.92 12.74 17.57
CA ALA A 210 -15.57 14.11 18.00
C ALA A 210 -14.50 14.18 19.10
N CYS A 211 -14.29 13.10 19.86
CA CYS A 211 -13.21 13.02 20.85
C CYS A 211 -11.92 12.42 20.24
N HIS A 212 -11.79 12.40 18.91
CA HIS A 212 -10.69 11.79 18.14
C HIS A 212 -10.43 10.30 18.43
N LYS A 213 -11.40 9.58 19.01
CA LYS A 213 -11.29 8.14 19.22
C LYS A 213 -11.65 7.41 17.93
N ARG A 214 -10.81 6.46 17.51
CA ARG A 214 -11.09 5.57 16.38
C ARG A 214 -12.32 4.72 16.70
N ILE A 215 -13.37 4.84 15.89
CA ILE A 215 -14.62 4.08 16.02
C ILE A 215 -14.90 3.19 14.80
N VAL A 216 -14.18 3.40 13.70
CA VAL A 216 -14.15 2.52 12.54
C VAL A 216 -12.70 2.11 12.28
N ASP A 217 -12.50 0.82 12.08
CA ASP A 217 -11.23 0.18 11.72
C ASP A 217 -11.59 -1.12 10.97
N ASN A 218 -11.84 -1.00 9.67
CA ASN A 218 -12.27 -2.13 8.86
C ASN A 218 -12.08 -1.90 7.37
N THR A 219 -12.21 -2.97 6.59
CA THR A 219 -12.14 -2.94 5.12
C THR A 219 -13.55 -3.04 4.52
N TYR A 220 -13.84 -2.21 3.52
CA TYR A 220 -15.18 -2.06 2.92
C TYR A 220 -15.08 -2.14 1.39
N SER A 221 -15.98 -2.90 0.76
CA SER A 221 -16.05 -2.99 -0.71
C SER A 221 -16.80 -1.84 -1.36
N GLN A 222 -17.57 -1.09 -0.58
CA GLN A 222 -18.29 0.10 -1.01
C GLN A 222 -18.02 1.22 -0.01
N VAL A 223 -17.30 2.25 -0.44
CA VAL A 223 -17.00 3.44 0.37
C VAL A 223 -17.54 4.65 -0.36
N ILE A 224 -18.41 5.39 0.33
CA ILE A 224 -18.98 6.65 -0.16
C ILE A 224 -18.47 7.75 0.76
N VAL A 225 -17.83 8.78 0.22
CA VAL A 225 -17.36 9.94 0.99
C VAL A 225 -18.04 11.19 0.46
N ASN A 226 -18.79 11.90 1.29
CA ASN A 226 -19.53 13.10 0.90
C ASN A 226 -20.41 12.90 -0.36
N GLY A 227 -21.04 11.73 -0.48
CA GLY A 227 -21.89 11.37 -1.63
C GLY A 227 -21.14 10.73 -2.80
N GLU A 228 -19.81 10.79 -2.81
CA GLU A 228 -18.99 10.28 -3.91
C GLU A 228 -18.52 8.84 -3.68
N TYR A 229 -18.70 7.99 -4.67
CA TYR A 229 -18.29 6.59 -4.61
C TYR A 229 -16.80 6.43 -4.94
N LEU A 230 -16.05 5.75 -4.07
CA LEU A 230 -14.64 5.49 -4.30
C LEU A 230 -14.41 4.18 -5.06
N ASN A 231 -13.68 4.27 -6.17
CA ASN A 231 -13.22 3.09 -6.90
C ASN A 231 -12.00 2.47 -6.21
N ILE A 232 -12.11 1.20 -5.80
CA ILE A 232 -11.07 0.46 -5.06
C ILE A 232 -9.72 0.49 -5.79
N GLU A 233 -9.71 0.25 -7.10
CA GLU A 233 -8.48 0.12 -7.87
C GLU A 233 -7.80 1.49 -8.07
N MET A 234 -8.58 2.53 -8.35
CA MET A 234 -8.05 3.89 -8.44
C MET A 234 -7.40 4.33 -7.12
N ILE A 235 -8.04 4.03 -5.99
CA ILE A 235 -7.52 4.34 -4.64
C ILE A 235 -6.22 3.59 -4.35
N ARG A 236 -6.19 2.28 -4.65
CA ARG A 236 -5.00 1.44 -4.49
C ARG A 236 -3.83 1.92 -5.34
N VAL A 237 -4.07 2.17 -6.63
CA VAL A 237 -3.04 2.66 -7.55
C VAL A 237 -2.56 4.05 -7.13
N LEU A 238 -3.48 4.95 -6.75
CA LEU A 238 -3.11 6.31 -6.30
C LEU A 238 -2.24 6.28 -5.04
N GLN A 239 -2.50 5.35 -4.11
CA GLN A 239 -1.67 5.19 -2.91
C GLN A 239 -0.21 4.92 -3.27
N ILE A 240 0.04 4.03 -4.25
CA ILE A 240 1.40 3.75 -4.70
C ILE A 240 1.99 4.93 -5.48
N GLN A 241 1.21 5.54 -6.38
CA GLN A 241 1.66 6.68 -7.17
C GLN A 241 2.08 7.88 -6.28
N LYS A 242 1.35 8.16 -5.19
CA LYS A 242 1.71 9.20 -4.20
C LYS A 242 2.92 8.79 -3.34
N ALA A 243 3.17 7.50 -3.16
CA ALA A 243 4.30 7.00 -2.39
C ALA A 243 5.62 6.97 -3.19
N VAL A 244 5.58 7.17 -4.51
CA VAL A 244 6.77 7.29 -5.37
C VAL A 244 6.95 8.76 -5.78
N PRO A 245 7.88 9.52 -5.15
CA PRO A 245 8.01 10.97 -5.38
C PRO A 245 8.21 11.36 -6.85
N ASN A 246 8.93 10.53 -7.62
CA ASN A 246 9.18 10.77 -9.04
C ASN A 246 7.90 10.76 -9.89
N LEU A 247 6.86 10.04 -9.48
CA LEU A 247 5.59 9.96 -10.21
C LEU A 247 4.68 11.14 -9.90
N THR A 248 4.74 11.70 -8.69
CA THR A 248 3.75 12.66 -8.18
C THR A 248 3.54 13.87 -9.09
N LYS A 249 4.61 14.36 -9.74
CA LYS A 249 4.57 15.49 -10.69
C LYS A 249 3.87 15.18 -12.01
N ASP A 250 3.76 13.91 -12.38
CA ASP A 250 3.20 13.46 -13.65
C ASP A 250 1.75 12.98 -13.48
N ILE A 251 1.24 12.84 -12.24
CA ILE A 251 -0.14 12.39 -11.99
C ILE A 251 -1.12 13.54 -12.16
N THR A 252 -2.16 13.32 -12.94
CA THR A 252 -3.30 14.23 -13.07
C THR A 252 -4.58 13.45 -13.33
N THR A 253 -5.70 14.14 -13.54
CA THR A 253 -6.90 13.52 -14.13
C THR A 253 -7.01 13.98 -15.57
N VAL A 254 -6.90 13.04 -16.51
CA VAL A 254 -7.06 13.28 -17.93
C VAL A 254 -8.48 12.92 -18.34
N TYR A 255 -9.14 13.81 -19.08
CA TYR A 255 -10.48 13.60 -19.61
C TYR A 255 -10.43 13.33 -21.11
N CYS A 256 -11.30 12.44 -21.59
CA CYS A 256 -11.44 12.21 -23.03
C CYS A 256 -12.06 13.46 -23.69
N PRO A 257 -11.43 14.06 -24.73
CA PRO A 257 -11.93 15.28 -25.35
C PRO A 257 -13.24 15.10 -26.13
N VAL A 258 -13.73 13.85 -26.28
CA VAL A 258 -14.93 13.55 -27.05
C VAL A 258 -16.13 13.23 -26.15
N CYS A 259 -15.93 12.43 -25.10
CA CYS A 259 -17.03 11.96 -24.25
C CYS A 259 -16.92 12.40 -22.79
N ASP A 260 -15.90 13.20 -22.48
CA ASP A 260 -15.62 13.78 -21.17
C ASP A 260 -15.46 12.77 -20.03
N SER A 261 -15.22 11.49 -20.36
CA SER A 261 -14.92 10.51 -19.32
C SER A 261 -13.51 10.71 -18.77
N ALA A 262 -13.37 10.68 -17.45
CA ALA A 262 -12.09 10.62 -16.78
C ALA A 262 -11.40 9.29 -17.12
N GLN A 263 -10.11 9.35 -17.49
CA GLN A 263 -9.31 8.18 -17.84
C GLN A 263 -8.56 7.66 -16.63
N PHE A 264 -8.43 6.34 -16.53
CA PHE A 264 -7.63 5.68 -15.50
C PHE A 264 -6.56 4.82 -16.16
N ASP A 265 -5.30 5.17 -15.91
CA ASP A 265 -4.16 4.39 -16.36
C ASP A 265 -3.95 3.18 -15.47
N THR A 266 -3.79 2.01 -16.09
CA THR A 266 -3.53 0.72 -15.46
C THR A 266 -2.18 0.17 -15.93
N GLU A 267 -1.72 -0.93 -15.30
CA GLU A 267 -0.48 -1.62 -15.68
C GLU A 267 0.72 -0.65 -15.72
N MET A 268 1.58 -0.76 -16.74
CA MET A 268 2.75 0.10 -16.90
C MET A 268 2.40 1.58 -17.12
N HIS A 269 1.23 1.88 -17.70
CA HIS A 269 0.78 3.27 -17.85
C HIS A 269 0.43 3.93 -16.53
N ALA A 270 0.18 3.16 -15.46
CA ALA A 270 -0.03 3.70 -14.12
C ALA A 270 1.26 4.27 -13.50
N VAL A 271 2.43 4.01 -14.09
CA VAL A 271 3.74 4.42 -13.58
C VAL A 271 4.66 5.01 -14.65
N ILE A 272 4.26 5.00 -15.91
CA ILE A 272 4.99 5.60 -17.03
C ILE A 272 4.09 6.63 -17.70
N ALA A 273 4.42 7.90 -17.55
CA ALA A 273 3.68 8.98 -18.19
C ALA A 273 3.78 8.89 -19.72
N HIS A 274 2.65 9.09 -20.40
CA HIS A 274 2.51 8.91 -21.84
C HIS A 274 1.56 9.95 -22.45
N THR A 275 1.59 10.09 -23.78
CA THR A 275 0.83 11.12 -24.52
C THR A 275 -0.39 10.56 -25.25
N THR A 276 -0.30 9.33 -25.76
CA THR A 276 -1.34 8.69 -26.57
C THR A 276 -2.26 7.82 -25.73
N ARG A 277 -3.57 8.05 -25.82
CA ARG A 277 -4.56 7.40 -24.97
C ARG A 277 -5.68 6.82 -25.80
N VAL A 278 -6.22 5.69 -25.38
CA VAL A 278 -7.48 5.15 -25.91
C VAL A 278 -8.53 5.28 -24.82
N CYS A 279 -9.60 6.02 -25.12
CA CYS A 279 -10.67 6.23 -24.14
C CYS A 279 -11.41 4.91 -23.84
N GLN A 280 -11.43 4.47 -22.57
CA GLN A 280 -12.11 3.22 -22.20
C GLN A 280 -13.64 3.25 -22.42
N LYS A 281 -14.25 4.44 -22.42
CA LYS A 281 -15.70 4.62 -22.62
C LYS A 281 -16.14 4.67 -24.09
N CYS A 282 -15.45 5.43 -24.95
CA CYS A 282 -15.85 5.66 -26.35
C CYS A 282 -14.86 5.10 -27.38
N SER A 283 -13.79 4.45 -26.93
CA SER A 283 -12.75 3.81 -27.75
C SER A 283 -11.97 4.72 -28.70
N ARG A 284 -12.16 6.05 -28.63
CA ARG A 284 -11.40 7.00 -29.45
C ARG A 284 -10.00 7.20 -28.90
N SER A 285 -9.03 7.19 -29.81
CA SER A 285 -7.66 7.59 -29.52
C SER A 285 -7.52 9.11 -29.50
N PHE A 286 -6.72 9.64 -28.58
CA PHE A 286 -6.41 11.05 -28.50
C PHE A 286 -5.02 11.29 -27.91
N GLU A 287 -4.44 12.43 -28.23
CA GLU A 287 -3.18 12.90 -27.64
C GLU A 287 -3.47 13.85 -26.47
N HIS A 288 -2.59 13.82 -25.47
CA HIS A 288 -2.61 14.71 -24.31
C HIS A 288 -1.16 14.99 -23.89
N PRO A 289 -0.85 16.14 -23.26
CA PRO A 289 0.44 16.34 -22.59
C PRO A 289 0.83 15.14 -21.73
N LYS A 290 2.13 14.82 -21.71
CA LYS A 290 2.68 13.65 -21.03
C LYS A 290 2.24 13.63 -19.56
N ALA A 291 1.47 12.63 -19.18
CA ALA A 291 0.93 12.48 -17.83
C ALA A 291 0.59 11.02 -17.51
N ILE A 292 0.30 10.75 -16.24
CA ILE A 292 -0.30 9.54 -15.71
C ILE A 292 -1.69 9.91 -15.20
N SER A 293 -2.74 9.26 -15.68
CA SER A 293 -4.11 9.59 -15.32
C SER A 293 -4.63 8.73 -14.17
N ASN A 294 -5.03 9.36 -13.08
CA ASN A 294 -5.79 8.71 -12.01
C ASN A 294 -6.94 9.62 -11.53
N PRO A 295 -8.21 9.27 -11.81
CA PRO A 295 -9.36 10.10 -11.45
C PRO A 295 -9.55 10.29 -9.94
N ALA A 296 -9.06 9.35 -9.12
CA ALA A 296 -9.17 9.47 -7.67
C ALA A 296 -8.40 10.68 -7.13
N LEU A 297 -7.38 11.18 -7.84
CA LEU A 297 -6.62 12.35 -7.39
C LEU A 297 -7.50 13.60 -7.32
N HIS A 298 -8.19 13.92 -8.42
CA HIS A 298 -9.09 15.07 -8.46
C HIS A 298 -10.29 14.86 -7.54
N LEU A 299 -10.87 13.66 -7.54
CA LEU A 299 -12.01 13.33 -6.69
C LEU A 299 -11.72 13.56 -5.19
N LEU A 300 -10.62 13.01 -4.67
CA LEU A 300 -10.26 13.16 -3.26
C LEU A 300 -9.93 14.61 -2.89
N LYS A 301 -9.33 15.37 -3.82
CA LYS A 301 -9.08 16.80 -3.63
C LYS A 301 -10.39 17.58 -3.51
N THR A 302 -11.34 17.35 -4.42
CA THR A 302 -12.68 17.97 -4.39
C THR A 302 -13.44 17.63 -3.10
N ILE A 303 -13.38 16.36 -2.66
CA ILE A 303 -13.98 15.94 -1.38
C ILE A 303 -13.37 16.70 -0.20
N GLN A 304 -12.04 16.88 -0.19
CA GLN A 304 -11.33 17.60 0.87
C GLN A 304 -11.67 19.09 0.88
N GLU A 305 -11.72 19.74 -0.28
CA GLU A 305 -12.05 21.16 -0.43
C GLU A 305 -13.51 21.45 -0.06
N ASN A 306 -14.45 20.59 -0.47
CA ASN A 306 -15.88 20.74 -0.13
C ASN A 306 -16.23 20.32 1.30
N GLY A 307 -15.33 19.59 1.98
CA GLY A 307 -15.54 19.05 3.32
C GLY A 307 -15.02 19.92 4.47
N ILE A 308 -14.38 21.05 4.16
CA ILE A 308 -13.92 22.03 5.15
C ILE A 308 -15.01 23.11 5.25
N PRO A 309 -15.80 23.18 6.34
CA PRO A 309 -16.44 24.43 6.68
C PRO A 309 -15.31 25.43 6.92
N HIS A 310 -15.19 26.44 6.06
CA HIS A 310 -14.37 27.60 6.35
C HIS A 310 -14.98 28.27 7.59
N GLU A 311 -14.35 28.07 8.75
CA GLU A 311 -14.46 29.02 9.87
C GLU A 311 -13.74 30.32 9.51
#